data_AF-A0A5E6RYR8-F1
#
_entry.id   AF-A0A5E6RYR8-F1
#
_cell.length_a   1.000
_cell.length_b   1.000
_cell.length_c   1.000
_cell.angle_alpha   90.00
_cell.angle_beta   90.00
_cell.angle_gamma   90.00
#
_symmetry.space_group_name_H-M   'P 1'
#
loop_
_entity.id
_entity.type
_entity.pdbx_description
1 polymer ?
#
loop_
_entity_poly.entity_id
_entity_poly.type
_entity_poly.pdbx_seq_one_letter_code
_entity_poly.pdbx_strand_id
1 'polypeptide(L)'
;MLNKNPLPGAENPDSPPLSTWDNQDDSLDGEAFATPPVLTNAELVHLRVRVIALENLVIALLAQGSERQLAVAREMAEYISPRPGFTQHPLTVHAAAQMSHSVERAQRFRQRDEPPG
;
A
#
# COMPACT_ATOMS: atom_id res chain seq x y z
N MET A 1 29.76 -10.06 -38.59
CA MET A 1 28.41 -9.62 -38.99
C MET A 1 27.38 -10.38 -38.15
N LEU A 2 26.44 -9.62 -37.57
CA LEU A 2 25.20 -10.01 -36.85
C LEU A 2 25.28 -11.03 -35.70
N ASN A 3 25.50 -10.52 -34.48
CA ASN A 3 24.91 -11.11 -33.28
C ASN A 3 23.48 -10.53 -33.14
N LYS A 4 22.45 -11.36 -33.36
CA LYS A 4 21.05 -10.98 -33.12
C LYS A 4 20.70 -11.30 -31.66
N ASN A 5 20.96 -10.35 -30.76
CA ASN A 5 20.27 -10.36 -29.47
C ASN A 5 18.77 -10.15 -29.72
N PRO A 6 17.87 -10.92 -29.08
CA PRO A 6 16.44 -10.64 -29.13
C PRO A 6 16.15 -9.31 -28.41
N LEU A 7 15.26 -8.48 -28.97
CA LEU A 7 14.78 -7.25 -28.32
C LEU A 7 14.13 -7.58 -26.96
N PRO A 8 14.32 -6.74 -25.93
CA PRO A 8 13.55 -6.83 -24.69
C PRO A 8 12.20 -6.17 -24.95
N GLY A 9 11.23 -6.94 -25.44
CA GLY A 9 9.91 -6.42 -25.78
C GLY A 9 8.86 -7.49 -26.07
N ALA A 10 9.06 -8.72 -25.58
CA ALA A 10 7.99 -9.71 -25.57
C ALA A 10 7.07 -9.40 -24.37
N GLU A 11 6.28 -8.33 -24.52
CA GLU A 11 5.19 -8.01 -23.62
C GLU A 11 4.17 -9.14 -23.71
N ASN A 12 3.92 -9.79 -22.58
CA ASN A 12 2.90 -10.81 -22.43
C ASN A 12 1.53 -10.12 -22.59
N PRO A 13 0.65 -10.52 -23.52
CA PRO A 13 -0.55 -9.75 -23.87
C PRO A 13 -1.62 -9.66 -22.77
N ASP A 14 -1.45 -10.36 -21.64
CA ASP A 14 -2.43 -10.43 -20.54
C ASP A 14 -2.06 -9.56 -19.32
N SER A 15 -0.98 -8.78 -19.37
CA SER A 15 -0.62 -7.86 -18.27
C SER A 15 -0.74 -6.42 -18.74
N PRO A 16 -1.77 -5.66 -18.30
CA PRO A 16 -1.87 -4.26 -18.68
C PRO A 16 -0.62 -3.52 -18.18
N PRO A 17 0.05 -2.72 -19.03
CA PRO A 17 1.24 -1.98 -18.65
C PRO A 17 0.90 -0.98 -17.56
N LEU A 18 1.80 -0.81 -16.58
CA LEU A 18 1.67 0.11 -15.45
C LEU A 18 1.27 1.54 -15.85
N SER A 19 1.54 1.95 -17.09
CA SER A 19 1.16 3.25 -17.69
C SER A 19 -0.34 3.44 -17.95
N THR A 20 -1.17 2.39 -17.82
CA THR A 20 -2.63 2.52 -17.95
C THR A 20 -3.29 3.24 -16.77
N TRP A 21 -2.58 3.39 -15.65
CA TRP A 21 -3.09 4.08 -14.45
C TRP A 21 -2.99 5.60 -14.55
N ASP A 22 -2.02 6.12 -15.32
CA ASP A 22 -1.80 7.57 -15.49
C ASP A 22 -2.83 8.25 -16.40
N ASN A 23 -3.63 7.47 -17.15
CA ASN A 23 -4.57 8.01 -18.14
C ASN A 23 -6.05 7.88 -17.72
N GLN A 24 -6.33 7.32 -16.53
CA GLN A 24 -7.69 7.24 -15.99
C GLN A 24 -7.93 8.42 -15.04
N ASP A 25 -7.83 9.65 -15.55
CA ASP A 25 -8.52 10.80 -14.97
C ASP A 25 -9.99 10.75 -15.42
N ASP A 26 -10.64 9.62 -15.13
CA ASP A 26 -12.09 9.58 -15.10
C ASP A 26 -12.43 10.02 -13.69
N SER A 27 -13.03 11.20 -13.61
CA SER A 27 -13.42 11.84 -12.37
C SER A 27 -14.09 10.79 -11.49
N LEU A 28 -13.40 10.32 -10.46
CA LEU A 28 -14.03 9.53 -9.42
C LEU A 28 -15.09 10.47 -8.84
N ASP A 29 -16.34 10.29 -9.27
CA ASP A 29 -17.47 11.13 -8.88
C ASP A 29 -17.37 11.35 -7.37
N GLY A 30 -17.27 12.61 -6.93
CA GLY A 30 -17.13 12.94 -5.50
C GLY A 30 -18.23 12.29 -4.65
N GLU A 31 -19.39 12.03 -5.26
CA GLU A 31 -20.49 11.23 -4.73
C GLU A 31 -20.12 9.80 -4.31
N ALA A 32 -19.24 9.09 -5.04
CA ALA A 32 -18.84 7.71 -4.75
C ALA A 32 -18.02 7.60 -3.46
N PHE A 33 -17.27 8.66 -3.12
CA PHE A 33 -16.57 8.76 -1.83
C PHE A 33 -17.45 9.32 -0.72
N ALA A 34 -18.41 10.20 -1.05
CA ALA A 34 -19.36 10.77 -0.09
C ALA A 34 -20.40 9.74 0.38
N THR A 35 -20.80 8.81 -0.49
CA THR A 35 -21.78 7.77 -0.21
C THR A 35 -21.23 6.41 -0.63
N PRO A 36 -20.44 5.73 0.23
CA PRO A 36 -19.88 4.43 -0.11
C PRO A 36 -21.00 3.43 -0.44
N PRO A 37 -20.82 2.60 -1.47
CA PRO A 37 -21.85 1.64 -1.88
C PRO A 37 -22.14 0.65 -0.75
N VAL A 38 -23.41 0.26 -0.63
CA VAL A 38 -23.81 -0.80 0.30
C VAL A 38 -23.30 -2.14 -0.25
N LEU A 39 -22.40 -2.78 0.49
CA LEU A 39 -21.80 -4.05 0.12
C LEU A 39 -22.53 -5.22 0.79
N THR A 40 -22.61 -6.35 0.08
CA THR A 40 -23.05 -7.62 0.66
C THR A 40 -22.00 -8.18 1.63
N ASN A 41 -22.42 -9.09 2.51
CA ASN A 41 -21.49 -9.77 3.42
C ASN A 41 -20.35 -10.50 2.69
N ALA A 42 -20.64 -11.13 1.55
CA ALA A 42 -19.63 -11.82 0.75
C ALA A 42 -18.57 -10.84 0.21
N GLU A 43 -19.00 -9.68 -0.28
CA GLU A 43 -18.10 -8.63 -0.77
C GLU A 43 -17.27 -8.03 0.37
N LEU A 44 -17.87 -7.81 1.55
CA LEU A 44 -17.13 -7.36 2.74
C LEU A 44 -16.06 -8.38 3.18
N VAL A 45 -16.38 -9.68 3.15
CA VAL A 45 -15.41 -10.73 3.45
C VAL A 45 -14.27 -10.73 2.42
N HIS A 46 -14.58 -10.63 1.12
CA HIS A 46 -13.56 -10.55 0.09
C HIS A 46 -12.67 -9.30 0.22
N LEU A 47 -13.25 -8.13 0.50
CA LEU A 47 -12.49 -6.91 0.77
C LEU A 47 -11.58 -7.08 1.99
N ARG A 48 -12.08 -7.68 3.08
CA ARG A 48 -11.27 -7.96 4.27
C ARG A 48 -10.07 -8.85 3.93
N VAL A 49 -10.28 -9.92 3.16
CA VAL A 49 -9.18 -10.81 2.73
C VAL A 49 -8.16 -10.05 1.88
N ARG A 50 -8.62 -9.22 0.94
CA ARG A 50 -7.74 -8.38 0.11
C ARG A 50 -6.93 -7.39 0.95
N VAL A 51 -7.55 -6.71 1.91
CA VAL A 51 -6.86 -5.76 2.81
C VAL A 51 -5.80 -6.48 3.66
N ILE A 52 -6.11 -7.66 4.21
CA ILE A 52 -5.13 -8.46 4.96
C ILE A 52 -3.93 -8.84 4.07
N ALA A 53 -4.19 -9.26 2.82
CA ALA A 53 -3.13 -9.60 1.88
C ALA A 53 -2.26 -8.38 1.54
N LEU A 54 -2.88 -7.22 1.29
CA LEU A 54 -2.17 -5.97 1.00
C LEU A 54 -1.33 -5.50 2.19
N GLU A 55 -1.86 -5.57 3.42
CA GLU A 55 -1.10 -5.22 4.63
C GLU A 55 0.16 -6.09 4.76
N ASN A 56 0.03 -7.40 4.59
CA ASN A 56 1.18 -8.30 4.68
C ASN A 56 2.19 -8.07 3.56
N LEU A 57 1.74 -7.74 2.34
CA LEU A 57 2.63 -7.38 1.24
C LEU A 57 3.39 -6.08 1.54
N VAL A 58 2.71 -5.06 2.05
CA VAL A 58 3.34 -3.79 2.47
C VAL A 58 4.38 -4.04 3.57
N ILE A 59 4.08 -4.87 4.56
CA ILE A 59 5.03 -5.24 5.61
C ILE A 59 6.26 -5.93 5.02
N ALA A 60 6.09 -6.86 4.08
CA ALA A 60 7.20 -7.55 3.42
C ALA A 60 8.07 -6.58 2.59
N LEU A 61 7.45 -5.61 1.92
CA LEU A 61 8.16 -4.55 1.18
C LEU A 61 8.92 -3.62 2.13
N LEU A 62 8.28 -3.19 3.24
CA LEU A 62 8.92 -2.36 4.26
C LEU A 62 10.08 -3.10 4.94
N ALA A 63 9.96 -4.41 5.19
CA ALA A 63 11.03 -5.20 5.80
C ALA A 63 12.29 -5.26 4.92
N GLN A 64 12.15 -5.15 3.60
CA GLN A 64 13.29 -5.07 2.68
C GLN A 64 13.73 -3.63 2.38
N GLY A 65 12.98 -2.64 2.88
CA GLY A 65 13.27 -1.23 2.70
C GLY A 65 14.44 -0.72 3.55
N SER A 66 15.08 0.33 3.08
CA SER A 66 16.08 1.10 3.83
C SER A 66 15.47 1.80 5.04
N GLU A 67 16.28 2.12 6.06
CA GLU A 67 15.84 2.90 7.24
C GLU A 67 15.15 4.21 6.85
N ARG A 68 15.59 4.86 5.77
CA ARG A 68 14.96 6.08 5.25
C ARG A 68 13.53 5.81 4.77
N GLN A 69 13.27 4.69 4.10
CA GLN A 69 11.92 4.33 3.65
C GLN A 69 11.00 4.02 4.83
N LEU A 70 11.51 3.38 5.88
CA LEU A 70 10.77 3.18 7.12
C LEU A 70 10.47 4.52 7.82
N ALA A 71 11.43 5.44 7.85
CA ALA A 71 11.24 6.77 8.43
C ALA A 71 10.14 7.57 7.70
N VAL A 72 10.16 7.57 6.37
CA VAL A 72 9.11 8.21 5.55
C VAL A 72 7.74 7.59 5.83
N ALA A 73 7.64 6.26 5.96
CA ALA A 73 6.37 5.62 6.29
C ALA A 73 5.82 6.03 7.67
N ARG A 74 6.70 6.27 8.65
CA ARG A 74 6.30 6.83 9.97
C ARG A 74 5.86 8.28 9.86
N GLU A 75 6.62 9.11 9.14
CA GLU A 75 6.28 10.51 8.91
C GLU A 75 4.90 10.65 8.24
N MET A 76 4.60 9.77 7.28
CA MET A 76 3.27 9.73 6.66
C MET A 76 2.16 9.38 7.64
N ALA A 77 2.42 8.49 8.61
CA ALA A 77 1.46 8.18 9.68
C ALA A 77 1.24 9.38 10.61
N GLU A 78 2.29 10.13 10.94
CA GLU A 78 2.20 11.37 11.71
C GLU A 78 1.44 12.46 10.94
N TYR A 79 1.65 12.56 9.62
CA TYR A 79 1.02 13.56 8.79
C TYR A 79 -0.52 13.44 8.76
N ILE A 80 -1.03 12.21 8.70
CA ILE A 80 -2.48 11.93 8.71
C ILE A 80 -3.05 11.81 10.13
N SER A 81 -2.20 11.85 11.15
CA SER A 81 -2.62 11.91 12.55
C SER A 81 -3.26 13.27 12.87
N PRO A 82 -4.16 13.34 13.87
CA PRO A 82 -4.82 14.60 14.22
C PRO A 82 -3.81 15.66 14.65
N ARG A 83 -3.86 16.83 14.01
CA ARG A 83 -3.08 17.99 14.43
C ARG A 83 -3.79 18.70 15.59
N PRO A 84 -3.04 19.25 16.57
CA PRO A 84 -3.63 20.07 17.62
C PRO A 84 -4.47 21.20 17.01
N GLY A 85 -5.72 21.33 17.47
CA GLY A 85 -6.64 22.38 17.00
C GLY A 85 -7.52 22.03 15.79
N PHE A 86 -7.42 20.82 15.22
CA PHE A 86 -8.29 20.35 14.13
C PHE A 86 -9.26 19.27 14.61
N THR A 87 -10.45 19.19 13.99
CA THR A 87 -11.46 18.16 14.31
C THR A 87 -10.95 16.77 13.95
N GLN A 88 -10.92 15.88 14.93
CA GLN A 88 -10.47 14.50 14.78
C GLN A 88 -11.51 13.67 14.00
N HIS A 89 -11.09 13.01 12.92
CA HIS A 89 -11.90 11.98 12.27
C HIS A 89 -11.47 10.60 12.78
N PRO A 90 -12.35 9.79 13.40
CA PRO A 90 -11.96 8.48 13.96
C PRO A 90 -11.22 7.57 12.96
N LEU A 91 -11.60 7.61 11.68
CA LEU A 91 -10.97 6.79 10.64
C LEU A 91 -9.51 7.19 10.35
N THR A 92 -9.14 8.48 10.42
CA THR A 92 -7.75 8.89 10.13
C THR A 92 -6.81 8.51 11.26
N VAL A 93 -7.32 8.52 12.50
CA VAL A 93 -6.60 8.02 13.69
C VAL A 93 -6.32 6.53 13.56
N HIS A 94 -7.34 5.76 13.17
CA HIS A 94 -7.17 4.32 12.95
C HIS A 94 -6.19 4.04 11.81
N ALA A 95 -6.26 4.80 10.71
CA ALA A 95 -5.32 4.66 9.60
C ALA A 95 -3.86 4.92 10.04
N ALA A 96 -3.60 6.01 10.76
CA ALA A 96 -2.27 6.32 11.30
C ALA A 96 -1.72 5.21 12.20
N ALA A 97 -2.57 4.66 13.06
CA ALA A 97 -2.20 3.54 13.93
C ALA A 97 -1.83 2.28 13.12
N GLN A 98 -2.61 1.95 12.08
CA GLN A 98 -2.33 0.80 11.20
C GLN A 98 -1.01 0.96 10.43
N MET A 99 -0.70 2.18 9.96
CA MET A 99 0.57 2.47 9.30
C MET A 99 1.75 2.28 10.26
N SER A 100 1.64 2.82 11.48
CA SER A 100 2.67 2.67 12.51
C SER A 100 2.91 1.20 12.87
N HIS A 101 1.84 0.42 13.01
CA HIS A 101 1.90 -1.02 13.28
C HIS A 101 2.55 -1.80 12.13
N SER A 102 2.26 -1.45 10.88
CA SER A 102 2.91 -2.07 9.71
C SER A 102 4.43 -1.88 9.73
N VAL A 103 4.90 -0.66 10.03
CA VAL A 103 6.34 -0.38 10.12
C VAL A 103 6.99 -1.14 11.28
N GLU A 104 6.34 -1.19 12.44
CA GLU A 104 6.85 -1.96 13.59
C GLU A 104 6.96 -3.46 13.27
N ARG A 105 5.93 -4.04 12.65
CA ARG A 105 5.96 -5.44 12.21
C ARG A 105 7.09 -5.70 11.23
N ALA A 106 7.31 -4.80 10.26
CA ALA A 106 8.40 -4.92 9.30
C ALA A 106 9.78 -4.95 9.99
N GLN A 107 10.01 -4.11 10.99
CA GLN A 107 11.26 -4.12 11.77
C GLN A 107 11.45 -5.42 12.55
N ARG A 108 10.38 -5.94 13.17
CA ARG A 108 10.44 -7.23 13.89
C ARG A 108 10.73 -8.39 12.94
N PHE A 109 10.23 -8.36 11.70
CA PHE A 109 10.57 -9.35 10.67
C PHE A 109 12.07 -9.31 10.35
N ARG A 110 12.64 -8.12 10.12
CA ARG A 110 14.09 -7.97 9.88
C ARG A 110 14.95 -8.56 11.01
N GLN A 111 14.57 -8.29 12.26
CA GLN A 111 15.29 -8.79 13.43
C GLN A 111 15.22 -10.32 13.59
N ARG A 112 14.18 -10.97 13.05
CA ARG A 112 14.06 -12.43 13.04
C ARG A 112 14.90 -13.10 11.96
N ASP A 113 15.09 -12.41 10.84
CA ASP A 113 15.85 -12.92 9.70
C ASP A 113 17.37 -12.70 9.86
N GLU A 114 17.80 -11.87 10.81
CA GLU A 114 19.21 -11.66 11.12
C GLU A 114 19.77 -12.85 11.95
N PRO A 115 20.82 -13.54 11.47
CA PRO A 115 21.37 -14.68 12.20
C PRO A 115 21.93 -14.24 13.57
N PRO A 116 21.82 -15.08 14.62
CA PRO A 116 22.44 -14.77 15.90
C PRO A 116 23.96 -14.65 15.73
N GLY A 117 24.51 -13.53 16.19
CA GLY A 117 25.96 -13.26 16.20
C GLY A 117 26.74 -14.03 17.25
#